data_AF-A0A0G1Y2I6-F1
#
_entry.id   AF-A0A0G1Y2I6-F1
#
_cell.length_a   1.000
_cell.length_b   1.000
_cell.length_c   1.000
_cell.angle_alpha   90.00
_cell.angle_beta   90.00
_cell.angle_gamma   90.00
#
_symmetry.space_group_name_H-M   'P 1'
#
loop_
_entity.id
_entity.type
_entity.pdbx_description
1 polymer ?
#
loop_
_entity_poly.entity_id
_entity_poly.type
_entity_poly.pdbx_seq_one_letter_code
_entity_poly.pdbx_strand_id
1 'polypeptide(L)'
;MKVLLMPIFNGLRARNFFLTDLYPELLKSGARLVVLAPSHKVDYYRKTYAHPQVVFEEWNPAREHRLGAAIQWLAFNALGTGTVRAKQYSFYVRDRNFLKYAARRLVGIAFGGARWFRKFLRMLDRLLVPADARLLEFIKAHGPDAVLAPDIILSSDRLVLRAARAASVRSIGMVRSWDNLTAKGVIQVMPDYLIAQTGEMKKEAVQLGEKRNFCVLLIYPWVAALFCARRSSASTAGARASCLSKSLHRP
;
A
#
# COMPACT_ATOMS: atom_id res chain seq x y z
N MET A 1 14.82 -18.14 -8.67
CA MET A 1 13.97 -17.18 -9.41
C MET A 1 13.03 -16.55 -8.41
N LYS A 2 12.90 -15.21 -8.32
CA LYS A 2 12.02 -14.57 -7.33
C LYS A 2 10.59 -14.46 -7.87
N VAL A 3 9.59 -14.80 -7.06
CA VAL A 3 8.16 -14.72 -7.37
C VAL A 3 7.55 -13.54 -6.62
N LEU A 4 6.89 -12.65 -7.36
CA LEU A 4 6.24 -11.46 -6.83
C LEU A 4 4.74 -11.53 -7.08
N LEU A 5 3.94 -11.28 -6.04
CA LEU A 5 2.49 -11.21 -6.14
C LEU A 5 2.03 -9.75 -6.15
N MET A 6 1.22 -9.34 -7.12
CA MET A 6 0.72 -7.97 -7.23
C MET A 6 -0.81 -7.92 -7.42
N PRO A 7 -1.57 -7.27 -6.53
CA PRO A 7 -2.99 -7.03 -6.74
C PRO A 7 -3.26 -5.80 -7.62
N ILE A 8 -3.87 -6.00 -8.80
CA ILE A 8 -4.25 -4.96 -9.74
C ILE A 8 -5.77 -5.00 -9.98
N PHE A 9 -6.53 -4.34 -9.09
CA PHE A 9 -8.00 -4.29 -9.20
C PHE A 9 -8.55 -3.04 -9.92
N ASN A 10 -7.70 -2.15 -10.44
CA ASN A 10 -8.13 -0.93 -11.15
C ASN A 10 -7.29 -0.71 -12.41
N GLY A 11 -7.93 -0.26 -13.49
CA GLY A 11 -7.27 0.05 -14.76
C GLY A 11 -6.19 1.12 -14.64
N LEU A 12 -6.34 2.11 -13.75
CA LEU A 12 -5.28 3.10 -13.50
C LEU A 12 -4.00 2.46 -12.95
N ARG A 13 -4.12 1.39 -12.15
CA ARG A 13 -2.95 0.66 -11.62
C ARG A 13 -2.28 -0.18 -12.68
N ALA A 14 -3.09 -0.88 -13.49
CA ALA A 14 -2.59 -1.61 -14.64
C ALA A 14 -1.80 -0.66 -15.56
N ARG A 15 -2.38 0.50 -15.89
CA ARG A 15 -1.73 1.50 -16.73
C ARG A 15 -0.40 1.97 -16.15
N ASN A 16 -0.40 2.37 -14.87
CA ASN A 16 0.80 2.93 -14.23
C ASN A 16 1.92 1.91 -14.01
N PHE A 17 1.63 0.61 -14.10
CA PHE A 17 2.61 -0.44 -13.96
C PHE A 17 3.05 -0.97 -15.34
N PHE A 18 2.11 -1.44 -16.16
CA PHE A 18 2.40 -2.10 -17.43
C PHE A 18 2.85 -1.15 -18.55
N LEU A 19 2.39 0.12 -18.56
CA LEU A 19 2.75 1.08 -19.63
C LEU A 19 3.98 1.92 -19.29
N THR A 20 4.78 1.49 -18.33
CA THR A 20 5.97 2.22 -17.88
C THR A 20 7.17 1.28 -17.94
N ASP A 21 8.39 1.83 -17.86
CA ASP A 21 9.64 1.06 -17.90
C ASP A 21 9.79 0.03 -16.77
N LEU A 22 8.88 0.06 -15.80
CA LEU A 22 8.84 -0.82 -14.64
C LEU A 22 8.57 -2.26 -15.03
N TYR A 23 7.62 -2.44 -15.93
CA TYR A 23 7.28 -3.75 -16.42
C TYR A 23 8.46 -4.42 -17.14
N PRO A 24 9.09 -3.80 -18.16
CA PRO A 24 10.26 -4.40 -18.80
C PRO A 24 11.46 -4.54 -17.85
N GLU A 25 11.75 -3.57 -16.97
CA GLU A 25 12.85 -3.70 -16.00
C GLU A 25 12.64 -4.84 -14.99
N LEU A 26 11.39 -5.07 -14.57
CA LEU A 26 11.02 -6.21 -13.75
C LEU A 26 11.29 -7.54 -14.46
N LEU A 27 10.91 -7.64 -15.72
CA LEU A 27 11.10 -8.85 -16.52
C LEU A 27 12.59 -9.12 -16.76
N LYS A 28 13.38 -8.08 -17.08
CA LYS A 28 14.84 -8.16 -17.21
C LYS A 28 15.53 -8.68 -15.94
N SER A 29 14.96 -8.40 -14.77
CA SER A 29 15.51 -8.90 -13.49
C SER A 29 15.38 -10.42 -13.30
N GLY A 30 14.61 -11.10 -14.16
CA GLY A 30 14.33 -12.53 -14.04
C GLY A 30 13.25 -12.87 -13.01
N ALA A 31 12.51 -11.89 -12.51
CA ALA A 31 11.43 -12.12 -11.56
C ALA A 31 10.17 -12.66 -12.27
N ARG A 32 9.49 -13.62 -11.64
CA ARG A 32 8.16 -14.08 -12.04
C ARG A 32 7.11 -13.21 -11.35
N LEU A 33 6.16 -12.68 -12.11
CA LEU A 33 5.09 -11.85 -11.60
C LEU A 33 3.76 -12.63 -11.65
N VAL A 34 3.08 -12.71 -10.51
CA VAL A 34 1.72 -13.22 -10.38
C VAL A 34 0.81 -12.02 -10.12
N VAL A 35 -0.14 -11.77 -11.02
CA VAL A 35 -1.03 -10.61 -10.96
C VAL A 35 -2.43 -11.07 -10.59
N LEU A 36 -2.96 -10.58 -9.47
CA LEU A 36 -4.37 -10.76 -9.11
C LEU A 36 -5.19 -9.66 -9.79
N ALA A 37 -6.10 -10.04 -10.67
CA ALA A 37 -6.93 -9.11 -11.42
C ALA A 37 -8.41 -9.52 -11.38
N PRO A 38 -9.35 -8.56 -11.49
CA PRO A 38 -10.77 -8.87 -11.42
C PRO A 38 -11.18 -9.68 -12.66
N SER A 39 -12.08 -10.66 -12.51
CA SER A 39 -12.41 -11.64 -13.56
C SER A 39 -12.73 -10.98 -14.91
N HIS A 40 -13.50 -9.89 -14.90
CA HIS A 40 -13.88 -9.15 -16.11
C HIS A 40 -12.73 -8.42 -16.86
N LYS A 41 -11.52 -8.35 -16.29
CA LYS A 41 -10.34 -7.73 -16.94
C LYS A 41 -9.17 -8.69 -17.15
N VAL A 42 -9.23 -9.88 -16.59
CA VAL A 42 -8.11 -10.82 -16.64
C VAL A 42 -7.79 -11.22 -18.07
N ASP A 43 -8.81 -11.51 -18.89
CA ASP A 43 -8.60 -11.85 -20.30
C ASP A 43 -8.02 -10.71 -21.12
N TYR A 44 -8.43 -9.47 -20.82
CA TYR A 44 -7.84 -8.29 -21.42
C TYR A 44 -6.36 -8.18 -21.06
N TYR A 45 -6.00 -8.34 -19.78
CA TYR A 45 -4.59 -8.29 -19.35
C TYR A 45 -3.75 -9.43 -19.92
N ARG A 46 -4.31 -10.65 -20.01
CA ARG A 46 -3.66 -11.80 -20.66
C ARG A 46 -3.36 -11.51 -22.12
N LYS A 47 -4.27 -10.86 -22.85
CA LYS A 47 -4.09 -10.51 -24.27
C LYS A 47 -3.11 -9.35 -24.48
N THR A 48 -3.19 -8.30 -23.65
CA THR A 48 -2.42 -7.07 -23.85
C THR A 48 -1.01 -7.12 -23.26
N TYR A 49 -0.82 -7.82 -22.14
CA TYR A 49 0.43 -7.81 -21.37
C TYR A 49 1.02 -9.22 -21.23
N ALA A 50 0.79 -10.11 -22.19
CA ALA A 50 1.33 -11.47 -22.19
C ALA A 50 2.87 -11.47 -22.06
N HIS A 51 3.40 -12.30 -21.17
CA HIS A 51 4.83 -12.57 -21.09
C HIS A 51 5.08 -13.92 -20.38
N PRO A 52 6.11 -14.71 -20.76
CA PRO A 52 6.37 -16.03 -20.15
C PRO A 52 6.57 -16.00 -18.63
N GLN A 53 7.05 -14.88 -18.09
CA GLN A 53 7.29 -14.68 -16.66
C GLN A 53 6.08 -14.10 -15.91
N VAL A 54 4.95 -13.87 -16.58
CA VAL A 54 3.79 -13.18 -16.00
C VAL A 54 2.57 -14.08 -16.07
N VAL A 55 1.96 -14.30 -14.90
CA VAL A 55 0.75 -15.10 -14.76
C VAL A 55 -0.36 -14.20 -14.23
N PHE A 56 -1.50 -14.22 -14.91
CA PHE A 56 -2.69 -13.48 -14.51
C PHE A 56 -3.70 -14.44 -13.89
N GLU A 57 -4.01 -14.19 -12.63
CA GLU A 57 -4.93 -14.97 -11.81
C GLU A 57 -6.20 -14.18 -11.55
N GLU A 58 -7.33 -14.85 -11.72
CA GLU A 58 -8.64 -14.25 -11.52
C GLU A 58 -8.94 -14.12 -10.03
N TRP A 59 -9.20 -12.90 -9.60
CA TRP A 59 -9.51 -12.60 -8.22
C TRP A 59 -10.51 -11.46 -8.10
N ASN A 60 -11.67 -11.78 -7.55
CA ASN A 60 -12.63 -10.77 -7.13
C ASN A 60 -12.46 -10.55 -5.62
N PRO A 61 -11.96 -9.38 -5.18
CA PRO A 61 -11.66 -9.16 -3.78
C PRO A 61 -12.95 -9.24 -2.96
N ALA A 62 -12.92 -10.03 -1.89
CA ALA A 62 -14.00 -10.07 -0.93
C ALA A 62 -14.24 -8.68 -0.32
N ARG A 63 -15.42 -8.50 0.27
CA ARG A 63 -15.68 -7.29 1.07
C ARG A 63 -14.77 -7.31 2.28
N GLU A 64 -14.18 -6.15 2.60
CA GLU A 64 -13.37 -6.03 3.80
C GLU A 64 -14.17 -6.37 5.06
N HIS A 65 -13.53 -7.08 5.99
CA HIS A 65 -14.12 -7.43 7.28
C HIS A 65 -14.65 -6.19 8.00
N ARG A 66 -15.82 -6.30 8.65
CA ARG A 66 -16.53 -5.15 9.25
C ARG A 66 -15.67 -4.41 10.28
N LEU A 67 -14.89 -5.14 11.09
CA LEU A 67 -13.96 -4.53 12.04
C LEU A 67 -12.83 -3.77 11.32
N GLY A 68 -12.30 -4.30 10.23
CA GLY A 68 -11.30 -3.62 9.41
C GLY A 68 -11.85 -2.31 8.84
N ALA A 69 -13.07 -2.33 8.32
CA ALA A 69 -13.75 -1.13 7.83
C ALA A 69 -14.02 -0.10 8.96
N ALA A 70 -14.39 -0.55 10.16
CA ALA A 70 -14.61 0.31 11.32
C ALA A 70 -13.31 0.96 11.81
N ILE A 71 -12.22 0.20 11.87
CA ILE A 71 -10.89 0.71 12.22
C ILE A 71 -10.43 1.72 11.16
N GLN A 72 -10.63 1.45 9.87
CA GLN A 72 -10.31 2.41 8.81
C GLN A 72 -11.12 3.69 8.95
N TRP A 73 -12.40 3.58 9.29
CA TRP A 73 -13.26 4.73 9.52
C TRP A 73 -12.75 5.59 10.69
N LEU A 74 -12.38 4.96 11.81
CA LEU A 74 -11.78 5.67 12.96
C LEU A 74 -10.45 6.32 12.57
N ALA A 75 -9.58 5.57 11.89
CA ALA A 75 -8.27 6.05 11.46
C ALA A 75 -8.38 7.24 10.52
N PHE A 76 -9.34 7.22 9.59
CA PHE A 76 -9.61 8.33 8.68
C PHE A 76 -10.13 9.56 9.41
N ASN A 77 -11.08 9.41 10.35
CA ASN A 77 -11.65 10.56 11.08
C ASN A 77 -10.72 11.11 12.17
N ALA A 78 -9.77 10.31 12.66
CA ALA A 78 -8.72 10.72 13.59
C ALA A 78 -7.51 11.39 12.90
N LEU A 79 -7.62 11.73 11.62
CA LEU A 79 -6.65 12.59 10.95
C LEU A 79 -7.03 14.05 11.17
N GLY A 80 -6.21 14.78 11.93
CA GLY A 80 -6.39 16.20 12.22
C GLY A 80 -6.11 17.16 11.05
N THR A 81 -6.38 16.77 9.79
CA THR A 81 -6.05 17.58 8.62
C THR A 81 -7.24 18.43 8.14
N GLY A 82 -6.96 19.55 7.46
CA GLY A 82 -7.99 20.41 6.87
C GLY A 82 -8.86 19.67 5.84
N THR A 83 -8.27 18.77 5.07
CA THR A 83 -8.96 17.99 4.04
C THR A 83 -9.97 17.00 4.64
N VAL A 84 -9.66 16.38 5.78
CA VAL A 84 -10.61 15.49 6.47
C VAL A 84 -11.78 16.29 7.01
N ARG A 85 -11.54 17.48 7.59
CA ARG A 85 -12.61 18.40 8.01
C ARG A 85 -13.52 18.80 6.83
N ALA A 86 -12.95 19.15 5.69
CA ALA A 86 -13.71 19.47 4.48
C ALA A 86 -14.54 18.27 3.97
N LYS A 87 -13.99 17.06 3.97
CA LYS A 87 -14.73 15.83 3.64
C LYS A 87 -15.86 15.53 4.63
N GLN A 88 -15.63 15.68 5.93
CA GLN A 88 -16.65 15.50 6.95
C GLN A 88 -17.83 16.47 6.74
N TYR A 89 -17.54 17.73 6.41
CA TYR A 89 -18.55 18.73 6.08
C TYR A 89 -19.29 18.40 4.77
N SER A 90 -18.58 17.97 3.72
CA SER A 90 -19.20 17.51 2.47
C SER A 90 -20.17 16.35 2.71
N PHE A 91 -19.79 15.37 3.54
CA PHE A 91 -20.70 14.29 3.91
C PHE A 91 -21.88 14.76 4.73
N TYR A 92 -21.72 15.79 5.58
CA TYR A 92 -22.84 16.40 6.30
C TYR A 92 -23.83 17.07 5.35
N VAL A 93 -23.34 17.87 4.39
CA VAL A 93 -24.19 18.55 3.39
C VAL A 93 -24.98 17.52 2.56
N ARG A 94 -24.34 16.40 2.21
CA ARG A 94 -24.98 15.30 1.47
C ARG A 94 -25.97 14.50 2.30
N ASP A 95 -25.55 14.02 3.47
CA ASP A 95 -26.33 13.09 4.29
C ASP A 95 -27.36 13.81 5.18
N ARG A 96 -27.23 15.14 5.34
CA ARG A 96 -28.02 16.04 6.22
C ARG A 96 -28.14 15.56 7.67
N ASN A 97 -27.20 14.74 8.12
CA ASN A 97 -27.24 14.10 9.43
C ASN A 97 -26.20 14.72 10.39
N PHE A 98 -26.68 15.59 11.27
CA PHE A 98 -25.83 16.32 12.22
C PHE A 98 -25.16 15.39 13.24
N LEU A 99 -25.84 14.35 13.73
CA LEU A 99 -25.27 13.41 14.70
C LEU A 99 -24.06 12.67 14.13
N LYS A 100 -24.15 12.20 12.87
CA LYS A 100 -23.03 11.57 12.15
C LYS A 100 -21.88 12.55 11.94
N TYR A 101 -22.17 13.81 11.67
CA TYR A 101 -21.16 14.86 11.55
C TYR A 101 -20.45 15.14 12.87
N ALA A 102 -21.21 15.35 13.95
CA ALA A 102 -20.71 15.59 15.29
C ALA A 102 -19.82 14.42 15.75
N ALA A 103 -20.26 13.17 15.60
CA ALA A 103 -19.46 11.99 15.94
C ALA A 103 -18.11 11.96 15.20
N ARG A 104 -18.10 12.20 13.88
CA ARG A 104 -16.87 12.29 13.08
C ARG A 104 -15.96 13.43 13.57
N ARG A 105 -16.54 14.57 13.93
CA ARG A 105 -15.81 15.75 14.39
C ARG A 105 -15.19 15.51 15.76
N LEU A 106 -15.91 14.89 16.69
CA LEU A 106 -15.43 14.54 18.02
C LEU A 106 -14.22 13.60 17.93
N VAL A 107 -14.26 12.57 17.08
CA VAL A 107 -13.09 11.70 16.84
C VAL A 107 -11.88 12.51 16.35
N GLY A 108 -12.10 13.44 15.42
CA GLY A 108 -11.04 14.30 14.90
C GLY A 108 -10.47 15.28 15.93
N ILE A 109 -11.30 15.80 16.85
CA ILE A 109 -10.86 16.68 17.93
C ILE A 109 -10.09 15.89 18.98
N ALA A 110 -10.62 14.75 19.43
CA ALA A 110 -10.03 13.94 20.49
C ALA A 110 -8.71 13.27 20.06
N PHE A 111 -8.63 12.78 18.82
CA PHE A 111 -7.53 11.92 18.38
C PHE A 111 -6.74 12.44 17.17
N GLY A 112 -7.10 13.61 16.62
CA GLY A 112 -6.50 14.19 15.40
C GLY A 112 -4.97 14.28 15.39
N GLY A 113 -4.39 14.62 16.55
CA GLY A 113 -2.94 14.75 16.75
C GLY A 113 -2.28 13.54 17.41
N ALA A 114 -3.06 12.56 17.86
CA ALA A 114 -2.58 11.47 18.70
C ALA A 114 -1.85 10.39 17.87
N ARG A 115 -0.52 10.51 17.76
CA ARG A 115 0.33 9.49 17.11
C ARG A 115 0.16 8.09 17.72
N TRP A 116 -0.05 8.02 19.03
CA TRP A 116 -0.27 6.76 19.74
C TRP A 116 -1.58 6.09 19.34
N PHE A 117 -2.65 6.87 19.10
CA PHE A 117 -3.96 6.34 18.71
C PHE A 117 -3.89 5.62 17.36
N ARG A 118 -3.12 6.16 16.41
CA ARG A 118 -2.86 5.50 15.12
C ARG A 118 -2.13 4.16 15.29
N LYS A 119 -1.12 4.11 16.15
CA LYS A 119 -0.42 2.86 16.46
C LYS A 119 -1.36 1.84 17.11
N PHE A 120 -2.20 2.29 18.03
CA PHE A 120 -3.21 1.47 18.69
C PHE A 120 -4.22 0.88 17.69
N LEU A 121 -4.77 1.69 16.78
CA LEU A 121 -5.67 1.21 15.74
C LEU A 121 -5.02 0.16 14.83
N ARG A 122 -3.74 0.31 14.48
CA ARG A 122 -3.00 -0.70 13.72
C ARG A 122 -2.75 -1.99 14.49
N MET A 123 -2.49 -1.88 15.79
CA MET A 123 -2.37 -3.03 16.67
C MET A 123 -3.71 -3.78 16.76
N LEU A 124 -4.82 -3.07 16.95
CA LEU A 124 -6.16 -3.65 16.91
C LEU A 124 -6.44 -4.34 15.57
N ASP A 125 -6.09 -3.70 14.45
CA ASP A 125 -6.24 -4.32 13.12
C ASP A 125 -5.48 -5.64 13.05
N ARG A 126 -4.22 -5.64 13.49
CA ARG A 126 -3.36 -6.83 13.47
C ARG A 126 -3.88 -7.97 14.33
N LEU A 127 -4.50 -7.67 15.47
CA LEU A 127 -4.94 -8.68 16.44
C LEU A 127 -6.36 -9.19 16.16
N LEU A 128 -7.26 -8.31 15.72
CA LEU A 128 -8.70 -8.59 15.70
C LEU A 128 -9.28 -8.77 14.29
N VAL A 129 -8.59 -8.30 13.24
CA VAL A 129 -9.10 -8.41 11.88
C VAL A 129 -8.54 -9.67 11.22
N PRO A 130 -9.39 -10.67 10.91
CA PRO A 130 -8.92 -11.90 10.28
C PRO A 130 -8.42 -11.61 8.86
N ALA A 131 -7.40 -12.37 8.45
CA ALA A 131 -7.01 -12.44 7.05
C ALA A 131 -8.07 -13.19 6.24
N ASP A 132 -8.19 -12.85 4.95
CA ASP A 132 -9.06 -13.58 4.03
C ASP A 132 -8.50 -15.00 3.82
N ALA A 133 -9.30 -16.03 4.16
CA ALA A 133 -8.85 -17.42 4.13
C ALA A 133 -8.47 -17.88 2.72
N ARG A 134 -9.27 -17.52 1.70
CA ARG A 134 -8.99 -17.89 0.31
C ARG A 134 -7.68 -17.27 -0.16
N LEU A 135 -7.45 -16.00 0.18
CA LEU A 135 -6.24 -15.29 -0.20
C LEU A 135 -5.01 -15.84 0.55
N LEU A 136 -5.17 -16.22 1.81
CA LEU A 136 -4.12 -16.87 2.60
C LEU A 136 -3.72 -18.22 1.99
N GLU A 137 -4.69 -19.06 1.65
CA GLU A 137 -4.47 -20.34 0.96
C GLU A 137 -3.80 -20.12 -0.39
N PHE A 138 -4.28 -19.16 -1.17
CA PHE A 138 -3.70 -18.80 -2.47
C PHE A 138 -2.23 -18.38 -2.34
N ILE A 139 -1.90 -17.51 -1.38
CA ILE A 139 -0.53 -17.07 -1.12
C ILE A 139 0.35 -18.24 -0.69
N LYS A 140 -0.14 -19.12 0.19
CA LYS A 140 0.60 -20.32 0.61
C LYS A 140 0.86 -21.28 -0.55
N ALA A 141 -0.13 -21.49 -1.42
CA ALA A 141 -0.02 -22.38 -2.57
C ALA A 141 0.98 -21.86 -3.62
N HIS A 142 1.00 -20.55 -3.87
CA HIS A 142 1.90 -19.94 -4.85
C HIS A 142 3.31 -19.69 -4.31
N GLY A 143 3.48 -19.56 -2.99
CA GLY A 143 4.76 -19.31 -2.34
C GLY A 143 5.52 -18.07 -2.86
N PRO A 144 4.89 -16.87 -2.97
CA PRO A 144 5.61 -15.70 -3.44
C PRO A 144 6.68 -15.25 -2.43
N ASP A 145 7.84 -14.79 -2.93
CA ASP A 145 8.90 -14.22 -2.11
C ASP A 145 8.49 -12.87 -1.50
N ALA A 146 7.67 -12.10 -2.22
CA ALA A 146 7.09 -10.87 -1.70
C ALA A 146 5.76 -10.51 -2.38
N VAL A 147 4.95 -9.74 -1.67
CA VAL A 147 3.75 -9.08 -2.18
C VAL A 147 4.04 -7.61 -2.45
N LEU A 148 3.77 -7.13 -3.66
CA LEU A 148 3.87 -5.73 -4.03
C LEU A 148 2.46 -5.13 -4.11
N ALA A 149 2.03 -4.43 -3.07
CA ALA A 149 0.70 -3.82 -2.97
C ALA A 149 0.72 -2.40 -3.54
N PRO A 150 0.06 -2.16 -4.69
CA PRO A 150 0.27 -0.92 -5.38
C PRO A 150 -0.43 0.32 -4.80
N ASP A 151 -1.45 0.13 -3.95
CA ASP A 151 -2.05 1.21 -3.18
C ASP A 151 -2.39 0.73 -1.76
N ILE A 152 -1.54 1.09 -0.79
CA ILE A 152 -1.72 0.75 0.62
C ILE A 152 -3.02 1.28 1.26
N ILE A 153 -3.70 2.23 0.62
CA ILE A 153 -4.94 2.84 1.13
C ILE A 153 -6.19 2.09 0.63
N LEU A 154 -6.08 1.26 -0.40
CA LEU A 154 -7.24 0.57 -0.94
C LEU A 154 -7.60 -0.66 -0.11
N SER A 155 -8.90 -0.91 0.06
CA SER A 155 -9.39 -2.07 0.81
C SER A 155 -8.93 -3.41 0.23
N SER A 156 -8.89 -3.55 -1.09
CA SER A 156 -8.49 -4.81 -1.72
C SER A 156 -6.99 -5.10 -1.54
N ASP A 157 -6.14 -4.08 -1.60
CA ASP A 157 -4.71 -4.19 -1.27
C ASP A 157 -4.50 -4.48 0.22
N ARG A 158 -5.29 -3.88 1.11
CA ARG A 158 -5.27 -4.22 2.55
C ARG A 158 -5.56 -5.69 2.81
N LEU A 159 -6.52 -6.28 2.09
CA LEU A 159 -6.80 -7.72 2.20
C LEU A 159 -5.57 -8.55 1.85
N VAL A 160 -4.90 -8.21 0.74
CA VAL A 160 -3.69 -8.91 0.30
C VAL A 160 -2.55 -8.71 1.30
N LEU A 161 -2.38 -7.50 1.84
CA LEU A 161 -1.36 -7.22 2.85
C LEU A 161 -1.62 -7.99 4.16
N ARG A 162 -2.88 -8.13 4.61
CA ARG A 162 -3.22 -8.96 5.78
C ARG A 162 -2.93 -10.43 5.53
N ALA A 163 -3.31 -10.95 4.36
CA ALA A 163 -3.05 -12.34 3.97
C ALA A 163 -1.55 -12.63 3.84
N ALA A 164 -0.78 -11.72 3.24
CA ALA A 164 0.69 -11.81 3.15
C ALA A 164 1.33 -11.88 4.53
N ARG A 165 0.91 -11.01 5.45
CA ARG A 165 1.38 -11.03 6.85
C ARG A 165 1.04 -12.35 7.54
N ALA A 166 -0.18 -12.85 7.38
CA ALA A 166 -0.61 -14.13 7.97
C ALA A 166 0.16 -15.33 7.37
N ALA A 167 0.59 -15.23 6.11
CA ALA A 167 1.46 -16.20 5.45
C ALA A 167 2.96 -16.01 5.75
N SER A 168 3.35 -15.02 6.57
CA SER A 168 4.74 -14.62 6.80
C SER A 168 5.52 -14.25 5.52
N VAL A 169 4.81 -13.76 4.49
CA VAL A 169 5.39 -13.27 3.25
C VAL A 169 5.66 -11.77 3.37
N ARG A 170 6.86 -11.35 2.92
CA ARG A 170 7.25 -9.93 2.97
C ARG A 170 6.38 -9.10 2.05
N SER A 171 6.01 -7.91 2.51
CA SER A 171 5.12 -7.00 1.80
C SER A 171 5.79 -5.67 1.50
N ILE A 172 5.65 -5.21 0.26
CA ILE A 172 6.12 -3.92 -0.22
C ILE A 172 4.88 -3.14 -0.62
N GLY A 173 4.61 -2.02 0.06
CA GLY A 173 3.47 -1.17 -0.27
C GLY A 173 3.93 0.12 -0.93
N MET A 174 3.14 0.63 -1.86
CA MET A 174 3.38 1.93 -2.47
C MET A 174 2.33 2.96 -2.07
N VAL A 175 2.78 4.19 -1.86
CA VAL A 175 1.91 5.36 -1.77
C VAL A 175 1.51 5.80 -3.18
N ARG A 176 0.21 5.74 -3.51
CA ARG A 176 -0.30 6.03 -4.87
C ARG A 176 -0.06 7.47 -5.33
N SER A 177 -0.29 8.45 -4.46
CA SER A 177 -0.16 9.88 -4.79
C SER A 177 0.31 10.68 -3.58
N TRP A 178 0.80 11.89 -3.83
CA TRP A 178 1.34 12.80 -2.82
C TRP A 178 0.34 13.13 -1.69
N ASP A 179 -0.97 13.08 -1.97
CA ASP A 179 -2.03 13.36 -0.99
C ASP A 179 -2.50 12.12 -0.19
N ASN A 180 -1.99 10.91 -0.47
CA ASN A 180 -2.48 9.71 0.20
C ASN A 180 -2.22 9.72 1.71
N LEU A 181 -1.04 10.18 2.12
CA LEU A 181 -0.60 10.20 3.52
C LEU A 181 -1.31 11.27 4.35
N THR A 182 -1.74 12.36 3.72
CA THR A 182 -2.29 13.55 4.40
C THR A 182 -3.82 13.67 4.26
N ALA A 183 -4.40 13.18 3.15
CA ALA A 183 -5.80 13.39 2.78
C ALA A 183 -6.64 12.11 2.62
N LYS A 184 -6.02 10.93 2.46
CA LYS A 184 -6.76 9.68 2.17
C LYS A 184 -6.72 8.64 3.28
N GLY A 185 -5.86 8.80 4.27
CA GLY A 185 -5.93 7.97 5.47
C GLY A 185 -4.58 7.68 6.08
N VAL A 186 -4.64 7.20 7.31
CA VAL A 186 -3.54 6.50 7.96
C VAL A 186 -3.35 5.17 7.26
N ILE A 187 -2.11 4.70 7.14
CA ILE A 187 -1.82 3.35 6.64
C ILE A 187 -2.28 2.36 7.71
N GLN A 188 -3.46 1.76 7.53
CA GLN A 188 -4.02 0.80 8.47
C GLN A 188 -3.24 -0.51 8.52
N VAL A 189 -2.97 -1.09 7.34
CA VAL A 189 -2.18 -2.32 7.23
C VAL A 189 -0.78 -1.94 6.78
N MET A 190 0.14 -1.89 7.73
CA MET A 190 1.53 -1.51 7.44
C MET A 190 2.25 -2.61 6.64
N PRO A 191 2.79 -2.33 5.44
CA PRO A 191 3.66 -3.24 4.69
C PRO A 191 5.07 -3.28 5.29
N ASP A 192 5.89 -4.28 5.00
CA ASP A 192 7.30 -4.43 5.45
C ASP A 192 8.22 -3.32 4.94
N TYR A 193 8.03 -2.92 3.69
CA TYR A 193 8.69 -1.79 3.07
C TYR A 193 7.65 -0.84 2.50
N LEU A 194 7.85 0.47 2.69
CA LEU A 194 7.04 1.47 2.03
C LEU A 194 7.87 2.18 0.96
N ILE A 195 7.31 2.25 -0.23
CA ILE A 195 7.84 3.04 -1.34
C ILE A 195 7.21 4.43 -1.28
N ALA A 196 8.08 5.44 -1.15
CA ALA A 196 7.74 6.85 -1.26
C ALA A 196 8.36 7.42 -2.55
N GLN A 197 7.58 8.19 -3.31
CA GLN A 197 7.97 8.72 -4.63
C GLN A 197 8.85 9.98 -4.56
N THR A 198 8.92 10.61 -3.39
CA THR A 198 9.74 11.81 -3.15
C THR A 198 10.31 11.78 -1.74
N GLY A 199 11.38 12.55 -1.53
CA GLY A 199 11.94 12.77 -0.20
C GLY A 199 10.94 13.38 0.78
N GLU A 200 10.06 14.26 0.30
CA GLU A 200 9.00 14.88 1.11
C GLU A 200 7.96 13.86 1.56
N MET A 201 7.49 12.97 0.67
CA MET A 201 6.58 11.89 1.03
C MET A 201 7.21 10.93 2.07
N LYS A 202 8.53 10.71 2.00
CA LYS A 202 9.25 9.94 3.03
C LYS A 202 9.21 10.68 4.37
N LYS A 203 9.52 11.98 4.39
CA LYS A 203 9.47 12.80 5.61
C LYS A 203 8.06 12.79 6.21
N GLU A 204 7.02 12.97 5.40
CA GLU A 204 5.62 12.90 5.83
C GLU A 204 5.27 11.54 6.44
N ALA A 205 5.64 10.44 5.78
CA ALA A 205 5.38 9.10 6.29
C ALA A 205 6.11 8.84 7.63
N VAL A 206 7.35 9.33 7.78
CA VAL A 206 8.10 9.27 9.05
C VAL A 206 7.37 10.10 10.13
N GLN A 207 6.99 11.35 9.82
CA GLN A 207 6.35 12.27 10.76
C GLN A 207 4.97 11.80 11.23
N LEU A 208 4.23 11.11 10.35
CA LEU A 208 2.93 10.52 10.68
C LEU A 208 3.04 9.26 11.54
N GLY A 209 4.26 8.75 11.73
CA GLY A 209 4.58 7.58 12.54
C GLY A 209 4.32 6.27 11.81
N GLU A 210 4.44 6.27 10.48
CA GLU A 210 4.08 5.12 9.65
C GLU A 210 5.21 4.09 9.60
N LYS A 211 6.49 4.44 9.44
CA LYS A 211 7.59 3.45 9.53
C LYS A 211 8.98 4.04 9.78
N ARG A 212 9.99 3.16 9.94
CA ARG A 212 11.44 3.49 9.91
C ARG A 212 12.11 2.97 8.63
N ASN A 213 11.63 1.84 8.09
CA ASN A 213 12.19 1.23 6.88
C ASN A 213 11.46 1.74 5.63
N PHE A 214 12.06 2.71 4.95
CA PHE A 214 11.56 3.28 3.70
C PHE A 214 12.50 2.98 2.54
N CYS A 215 11.92 2.69 1.39
CA CYS A 215 12.60 2.83 0.11
C CYS A 215 12.17 4.18 -0.48
N VAL A 216 13.11 5.12 -0.60
CA VAL A 216 12.85 6.40 -1.27
C VAL A 216 13.20 6.21 -2.73
N LEU A 217 12.21 6.38 -3.59
CA LEU A 217 12.36 6.37 -5.02
C LEU A 217 12.29 7.82 -5.48
N LEU A 218 13.45 8.44 -5.71
CA LEU A 218 13.50 9.72 -6.40
C LEU A 218 13.34 9.43 -7.89
N ILE A 219 12.13 9.71 -8.39
CA ILE A 219 11.70 9.67 -9.80
C ILE A 219 11.21 8.28 -10.28
N TYR A 220 9.95 8.31 -10.75
CA TYR A 220 9.05 7.27 -11.25
C TYR A 220 8.93 5.94 -10.47
N PRO A 221 7.70 5.52 -10.09
CA PRO A 221 7.48 5.04 -8.72
C PRO A 221 7.93 3.60 -8.38
N TRP A 222 8.61 2.85 -9.25
CA TRP A 222 8.78 1.40 -9.00
C TRP A 222 10.10 0.72 -9.39
N VAL A 223 11.06 1.35 -10.09
CA VAL A 223 12.30 0.65 -10.55
C VAL A 223 13.13 0.14 -9.36
N ALA A 224 13.11 0.85 -8.22
CA ALA A 224 13.88 0.47 -7.03
C ALA A 224 13.16 -0.48 -6.07
N ALA A 225 11.86 -0.77 -6.27
CA ALA A 225 11.14 -1.81 -5.51
C ALA A 225 11.88 -3.16 -5.64
N LEU A 226 12.37 -3.42 -6.86
CA LEU A 226 13.19 -4.57 -7.23
C LEU A 226 14.53 -4.62 -6.50
N PHE A 227 15.23 -3.49 -6.42
CA PHE A 227 16.52 -3.41 -5.74
C PHE A 227 16.42 -3.63 -4.23
N CYS A 228 15.32 -3.19 -3.60
CA CYS A 228 15.07 -3.41 -2.18
C CYS A 228 14.78 -4.89 -1.88
N ALA A 229 13.99 -5.56 -2.74
CA ALA A 229 13.79 -7.01 -2.67
C ALA A 229 15.11 -7.79 -2.86
N ARG A 230 16.03 -7.29 -3.69
CA ARG A 230 17.34 -7.90 -3.99
C ARG A 230 18.31 -7.90 -2.81
N ARG A 231 18.35 -6.84 -1.99
CA ARG A 231 19.29 -6.75 -0.83
C ARG A 231 18.88 -7.59 0.38
N SER A 232 17.62 -8.00 0.46
CA SER A 232 17.07 -8.66 1.64
C SER A 232 17.37 -10.17 1.76
N SER A 233 18.16 -10.71 0.84
CA SER A 233 18.75 -12.07 0.89
C SER A 233 20.23 -12.09 1.29
N ALA A 234 20.85 -10.93 1.53
CA ALA A 234 22.18 -10.82 2.12
C ALA A 234 22.05 -10.50 3.61
N SER A 235 22.69 -11.33 4.43
CA SER A 235 22.64 -11.39 5.88
C SER A 235 23.00 -10.07 6.59
N THR A 236 22.46 -9.96 7.81
CA THR A 236 23.06 -9.31 8.98
C THR A 236 24.56 -9.02 8.87
N ALA A 237 24.93 -7.80 8.52
CA ALA A 237 26.16 -7.13 8.91
C ALA A 237 26.04 -5.64 8.58
N GLY A 238 26.47 -4.78 9.51
CA GLY A 238 26.21 -3.34 9.48
C GLY A 238 26.63 -2.64 8.19
N ALA A 239 25.74 -1.81 7.65
CA ALA A 239 26.11 -0.75 6.71
C ALA A 239 25.27 0.49 7.03
N ARG A 240 25.92 1.47 7.64
CA ARG A 240 25.41 2.84 7.80
C ARG A 240 25.03 3.38 6.41
N ALA A 241 23.90 4.07 6.35
CA ALA A 241 23.48 4.81 5.16
C ALA A 241 24.51 5.90 4.85
N SER A 242 25.21 5.79 3.70
CA SER A 242 25.98 6.89 3.14
C SER A 242 25.07 7.73 2.23
N CYS A 243 24.81 8.96 2.65
CA CYS A 243 24.34 10.04 1.80
C CYS A 243 25.29 10.23 0.61
N LEU A 244 24.72 10.37 -0.59
CA LEU A 244 25.41 10.99 -1.72
C LEU A 244 24.60 12.20 -2.14
N SER A 245 25.07 13.37 -1.69
CA SER A 245 24.91 14.64 -2.39
C SER A 245 25.89 14.69 -3.58
N LYS A 246 25.66 15.66 -4.48
CA LYS A 246 26.31 15.98 -5.78
C LYS A 246 25.41 15.55 -6.95
N SER A 247 24.95 16.42 -7.84
CA SER A 247 25.31 17.82 -8.12
C SER A 247 24.19 18.48 -8.92
N LEU A 248 23.70 19.63 -8.46
CA LEU A 248 22.98 20.61 -9.27
C LEU A 248 23.88 21.84 -9.33
N HIS A 249 24.69 21.94 -10.38
CA HIS A 249 25.18 23.23 -10.85
C HIS A 249 24.40 23.60 -12.11
N ARG A 250 23.61 24.65 -11.93
CA ARG A 250 23.10 25.59 -12.94
C ARG A 250 24.26 26.28 -13.68
N PRO A 251 24.05 26.89 -14.85
CA PRO A 251 23.24 28.12 -14.97
C PRO A 251 21.76 27.90 -15.31
#